data_AF-A0A5S4X2K7-F1
#
_entry.id   AF-A0A5S4X2K7-F1
#
_cell.length_a   1.000
_cell.length_b   1.000
_cell.length_c   1.000
_cell.angle_alpha   90.00
_cell.angle_beta   90.00
_cell.angle_gamma   90.00
#
_symmetry.space_group_name_H-M   'P 1'
#
loop_
_entity.id
_entity.type
_entity.pdbx_description
1 polymer ?
#
loop_
_entity_poly.entity_id
_entity_poly.type
_entity_poly.pdbx_seq_one_letter_code
_entity_poly.pdbx_strand_id
1 'polypeptide(L)'
;MECPFCAETIKDEAIACKHCSRDLRVVRPTLVEIEEIVAELDKLRRDLDRVNIRLERQRNPLRYFGTHAVLYVVIPSMLLTVTHFLVTITFNLSPIPLRIASIIVPLLFGLLAYPLHRVSALGAFVLAFLAATISILAMLTVTGIHDGVPILPAVWVEWREVFEYGASILLAFVSGNILGVVIFQVLPRVLSQGGKPNAFAFRMARLLGQHVGEEQLRRRARLIQDLMQTVGPLAGVAATAVGSIYAGLKGLLG
;
A
#
# COMPACT_ATOMS: atom_id res chain seq x y z
N MET A 1 15.81 13.02 -24.15
CA MET A 1 16.95 12.46 -23.40
C MET A 1 17.87 13.58 -22.95
N GLU A 2 18.69 13.38 -21.93
CA GLU A 2 19.71 14.36 -21.53
C GLU A 2 21.01 14.13 -22.31
N CYS A 3 21.69 15.21 -22.69
CA CYS A 3 22.98 15.11 -23.36
C CYS A 3 24.05 14.58 -22.38
N PRO A 4 24.77 13.48 -22.69
CA PRO A 4 25.75 12.90 -21.78
C PRO A 4 26.97 13.80 -21.53
N PHE A 5 27.14 14.86 -22.32
CA PHE A 5 28.28 15.77 -22.21
C PHE A 5 27.96 17.07 -21.46
N CYS A 6 26.72 17.56 -21.54
CA CYS A 6 26.34 18.87 -20.99
C CYS A 6 25.02 18.88 -20.22
N ALA A 7 24.41 17.71 -19.97
CA ALA A 7 23.15 17.50 -19.25
C ALA A 7 21.91 18.24 -19.81
N GLU A 8 22.05 18.96 -20.92
CA GLU A 8 20.93 19.67 -21.55
C GLU A 8 19.88 18.70 -22.10
N THR A 9 18.60 19.01 -21.92
CA THR A 9 17.49 18.25 -22.50
C THR A 9 17.47 18.38 -24.03
N ILE A 10 17.63 17.27 -24.73
CA ILE A 10 17.66 17.18 -26.19
C ILE A 10 16.57 16.24 -26.72
N LYS A 11 16.18 16.45 -27.99
CA LYS A 11 15.27 15.55 -28.71
C LYS A 11 15.93 14.18 -28.86
N ASP A 12 15.13 13.11 -28.68
CA ASP A 12 15.63 11.73 -28.76
C ASP A 12 16.18 11.36 -30.15
N GLU A 13 15.76 12.09 -31.19
CA GLU A 13 16.23 11.90 -32.57
C GLU A 13 17.45 12.78 -32.94
N ALA A 14 17.92 13.67 -32.05
CA ALA A 14 19.02 14.59 -32.32
C ALA A 14 20.37 13.87 -32.52
N ILE A 15 20.93 13.99 -33.73
CA ILE A 15 22.22 13.41 -34.12
C ILE A 15 23.40 14.13 -33.45
N ALA A 16 23.23 15.42 -33.13
CA ALA A 16 24.18 16.23 -32.38
C ALA A 16 23.44 17.12 -31.37
N CYS A 17 24.10 17.47 -30.27
CA CYS A 17 23.52 18.38 -29.27
C CYS A 17 23.52 19.84 -29.77
N LYS A 18 22.39 20.55 -29.66
CA LYS A 18 22.29 21.97 -30.04
C LYS A 18 23.13 22.89 -29.14
N HIS A 19 23.35 22.50 -27.88
CA HIS A 19 24.03 23.33 -26.89
C HIS A 19 25.55 23.13 -26.93
N CYS A 20 26.03 21.89 -26.78
CA CYS A 20 27.46 21.60 -26.75
C CYS A 20 28.04 21.16 -28.12
N SER A 21 27.22 21.10 -29.18
CA SER A 21 27.61 20.73 -30.55
C SER A 21 28.26 19.34 -30.73
N ARG A 22 28.24 18.50 -29.69
CA ARG A 22 28.89 17.19 -29.70
C ARG A 22 28.06 16.16 -30.44
N ASP A 23 28.73 15.30 -31.23
CA ASP A 23 28.10 14.21 -31.97
C ASP A 23 27.62 13.12 -31.02
N LEU A 24 26.38 12.66 -31.22
CA LEU A 24 25.71 11.64 -30.42
C LEU A 24 25.53 10.32 -31.18
N ARG A 25 25.90 10.23 -32.46
CA ARG A 25 25.73 9.02 -33.29
C ARG A 25 26.37 7.77 -32.69
N VAL A 26 27.53 7.93 -32.08
CA VAL A 26 28.29 6.82 -31.49
C VAL A 26 27.80 6.50 -30.08
N VAL A 27 27.47 7.51 -29.29
CA VAL A 27 27.13 7.34 -27.86
C VAL A 27 25.66 6.94 -27.66
N ARG A 28 24.75 7.34 -28.56
CA ARG A 28 23.34 6.95 -28.46
C ARG A 28 23.12 5.43 -28.46
N PRO A 29 23.61 4.64 -29.43
CA PRO A 29 23.34 3.20 -29.45
C PRO A 29 23.84 2.53 -28.17
N THR A 30 25.01 2.95 -27.66
CA THR A 30 25.54 2.41 -26.39
C THR A 30 24.70 2.79 -25.18
N LEU A 31 24.14 4.01 -25.13
CA LEU A 31 23.25 4.41 -24.03
C LEU A 31 21.94 3.62 -24.05
N VAL A 32 21.37 3.37 -25.23
CA VAL A 32 20.16 2.56 -25.39
C VAL A 32 20.41 1.13 -24.95
N GLU A 33 21.55 0.55 -25.34
CA GLU A 33 21.96 -0.81 -24.94
C GLU A 33 22.19 -0.90 -23.42
N ILE A 34 22.81 0.11 -22.80
CA ILE A 34 22.96 0.19 -21.34
C ILE A 34 21.58 0.25 -20.66
N GLU A 35 20.65 1.09 -21.14
CA GLU A 35 19.29 1.17 -20.59
C GLU A 35 18.55 -0.17 -20.69
N GLU A 36 18.73 -0.89 -21.80
CA GLU A 36 18.14 -2.21 -22.02
C GLU A 36 18.74 -3.26 -21.06
N ILE A 37 20.06 -3.30 -20.92
CA ILE A 37 20.75 -4.19 -19.98
C ILE A 37 20.30 -3.90 -18.55
N VAL A 38 20.19 -2.63 -18.16
CA VAL A 38 19.71 -2.24 -16.83
C VAL A 38 18.27 -2.70 -16.62
N ALA A 39 17.40 -2.52 -17.61
CA ALA A 39 16.02 -2.98 -17.54
C ALA A 39 15.92 -4.52 -17.41
N GLU A 40 16.81 -5.26 -18.07
CA GLU A 40 16.91 -6.71 -17.97
C GLU A 40 17.44 -7.17 -16.60
N LEU A 41 18.46 -6.51 -16.06
CA LEU A 41 18.95 -6.76 -14.69
C LEU A 41 17.84 -6.55 -13.66
N ASP A 42 17.07 -5.47 -13.79
CA ASP A 42 15.91 -5.22 -12.92
C ASP A 42 14.83 -6.29 -13.03
N LYS A 43 14.67 -6.89 -14.23
CA LYS A 43 13.74 -8.00 -14.46
C LYS A 43 14.26 -9.28 -13.78
N LEU A 44 15.52 -9.64 -14.00
CA LEU A 44 16.15 -10.81 -13.38
C LEU A 44 16.12 -10.71 -11.85
N ARG A 45 16.43 -9.54 -11.30
CA ARG A 45 16.37 -9.30 -9.86
C ARG A 45 14.96 -9.55 -9.29
N ARG A 46 13.93 -9.06 -9.98
CA ARG A 46 12.52 -9.30 -9.61
C ARG A 46 12.14 -10.78 -9.70
N ASP A 47 12.66 -11.51 -10.67
CA ASP A 47 12.40 -12.95 -10.81
C ASP A 47 13.14 -13.76 -9.74
N LEU A 48 14.37 -13.37 -9.39
CA LEU A 48 15.14 -13.98 -8.30
C LEU A 48 14.45 -13.75 -6.95
N ASP A 49 13.97 -12.54 -6.67
CA ASP A 49 13.17 -12.24 -5.47
C ASP A 49 11.92 -13.12 -5.41
N ARG A 50 11.23 -13.33 -6.54
CA ARG A 50 10.05 -14.19 -6.63
C ARG A 50 10.38 -15.64 -6.29
N VAL A 51 11.49 -16.16 -6.80
CA VAL A 51 11.94 -17.54 -6.55
C VAL A 51 12.40 -17.69 -5.10
N ASN A 52 13.14 -16.73 -4.56
CA ASN A 52 13.64 -16.77 -3.19
C ASN A 52 12.49 -16.80 -2.17
N ILE A 53 11.45 -15.97 -2.36
CA ILE A 53 10.24 -15.99 -1.51
C ILE A 53 9.54 -17.36 -1.56
N ARG A 54 9.48 -18.01 -2.73
CA ARG A 54 8.91 -19.36 -2.87
C ARG A 54 9.75 -20.41 -2.15
N LEU A 55 11.08 -20.33 -2.29
CA LEU A 55 12.03 -21.22 -1.62
C LEU A 55 11.98 -21.08 -0.09
N GLU A 56 11.94 -19.86 0.45
CA GLU A 56 11.80 -19.64 1.89
C GLU A 56 10.51 -20.25 2.45
N ARG A 57 9.39 -20.06 1.74
CA ARG A 57 8.10 -20.65 2.11
C ARG A 57 8.16 -22.18 2.14
N GLN A 58 8.90 -22.78 1.21
CA GLN A 58 9.02 -24.23 1.09
C GLN A 58 10.03 -24.83 2.07
N ARG A 59 11.12 -24.12 2.36
CA ARG A 59 12.22 -24.61 3.20
C ARG A 59 11.90 -24.52 4.69
N ASN A 60 11.20 -23.47 5.15
CA ASN A 60 10.89 -23.27 6.56
C ASN A 60 9.48 -22.67 6.76
N PRO A 61 8.39 -23.40 6.43
CA PRO A 61 7.03 -22.87 6.51
C PRO A 61 6.67 -22.43 7.92
N LEU A 62 7.05 -23.21 8.95
CA LEU A 62 6.75 -22.92 10.35
C LEU A 62 7.40 -21.63 10.86
N ARG A 63 8.69 -21.40 10.53
CA ARG A 63 9.36 -20.15 10.91
C ARG A 63 8.78 -18.97 10.15
N TYR A 64 8.51 -19.11 8.85
CA TYR A 64 7.92 -18.03 8.06
C TYR A 64 6.57 -17.59 8.62
N PHE A 65 5.61 -18.50 8.80
CA PHE A 65 4.32 -18.17 9.40
C PHE A 65 4.44 -17.72 10.85
N GLY A 66 5.33 -18.34 11.63
CA GLY A 66 5.60 -17.98 13.02
C GLY A 66 6.07 -16.54 13.18
N THR A 67 7.08 -16.11 12.40
CA THR A 67 7.61 -14.74 12.51
C THR A 67 6.56 -13.69 12.10
N HIS A 68 5.76 -13.97 11.07
CA HIS A 68 4.67 -13.06 10.64
C HIS A 68 3.55 -12.98 11.67
N ALA A 69 3.17 -14.11 12.26
CA ALA A 69 2.19 -14.13 13.34
C ALA A 69 2.71 -13.38 14.57
N VAL A 70 3.95 -13.59 14.98
CA VAL A 70 4.53 -12.85 16.12
C VAL A 70 4.55 -11.35 15.84
N LEU A 71 5.06 -10.92 14.68
CA LEU A 71 5.22 -9.49 14.37
C LEU A 71 3.89 -8.73 14.21
N TYR A 72 2.90 -9.31 13.52
CA TYR A 72 1.67 -8.61 13.17
C TYR A 72 0.45 -8.99 14.00
N VAL A 73 0.54 -10.03 14.83
CA VAL A 73 -0.56 -10.46 15.70
C VAL A 73 -0.13 -10.28 17.15
N VAL A 74 0.93 -10.97 17.58
CA VAL A 74 1.30 -10.99 19.01
C VAL A 74 1.75 -9.61 19.50
N ILE A 75 2.64 -8.93 18.78
CA ILE A 75 3.13 -7.60 19.19
C ILE A 75 2.00 -6.57 19.29
N PRO A 76 1.16 -6.33 18.25
CA PRO A 76 0.08 -5.35 18.36
C PRO A 76 -0.97 -5.75 19.40
N SER A 77 -1.31 -7.04 19.55
CA SER A 77 -2.22 -7.48 20.62
C SER A 77 -1.63 -7.23 22.02
N MET A 78 -0.34 -7.47 22.21
CA MET A 78 0.35 -7.19 23.48
C MET A 78 0.36 -5.69 23.77
N LEU A 79 0.66 -4.85 22.77
CA LEU A 79 0.66 -3.40 22.91
C LEU A 79 -0.73 -2.85 23.27
N LEU A 80 -1.78 -3.37 22.65
CA LEU A 80 -3.17 -3.01 22.96
C LEU A 80 -3.57 -3.46 24.37
N THR A 81 -3.16 -4.66 24.79
CA THR A 81 -3.43 -5.19 26.14
C THR A 81 -2.72 -4.37 27.22
N VAL A 82 -1.46 -4.00 26.99
CA VAL A 82 -0.69 -3.12 27.90
C VAL A 82 -1.35 -1.74 27.98
N THR A 83 -1.79 -1.20 26.84
CA THR A 83 -2.52 0.08 26.81
C THR A 83 -3.82 -0.01 27.62
N HIS A 84 -4.59 -1.10 27.46
CA HIS A 84 -5.79 -1.37 28.24
C HIS A 84 -5.51 -1.37 29.74
N PHE A 85 -4.51 -2.16 30.16
CA PHE A 85 -4.11 -2.27 31.55
C PHE A 85 -3.70 -0.92 32.14
N LEU A 86 -2.87 -0.15 31.44
CA LEU A 86 -2.44 1.16 31.91
C LEU A 86 -3.63 2.13 32.04
N VAL A 87 -4.43 2.28 30.99
CA VAL A 87 -5.52 3.28 30.94
C VAL A 87 -6.61 2.97 31.96
N THR A 88 -7.02 1.70 32.08
CA THR A 88 -8.16 1.31 32.92
C THR A 88 -7.75 1.02 34.36
N ILE A 89 -6.71 0.22 34.59
CA ILE A 89 -6.34 -0.23 35.94
C ILE A 89 -5.40 0.77 36.61
N THR A 90 -4.41 1.32 35.89
CA THR A 90 -3.40 2.20 36.51
C THR A 90 -3.88 3.65 36.59
N PHE A 91 -4.42 4.19 35.49
CA PHE A 91 -4.80 5.61 35.40
C PHE A 91 -6.29 5.88 35.63
N ASN A 92 -7.13 4.85 35.62
CA ASN A 92 -8.59 4.94 35.78
C ASN A 92 -9.22 6.05 34.91
N LEU A 93 -8.77 6.15 33.66
CA LEU A 93 -9.23 7.17 32.71
C LEU A 93 -10.49 6.71 31.97
N SER A 94 -11.16 7.66 31.31
CA SER A 94 -12.26 7.34 30.39
C SER A 94 -11.79 6.41 29.27
N PRO A 95 -12.68 5.63 28.63
CA PRO A 95 -12.31 4.66 27.58
C PRO A 95 -11.94 5.31 26.22
N ILE A 96 -11.97 6.63 26.11
CA ILE A 96 -11.66 7.37 24.86
C ILE A 96 -10.22 7.13 24.37
N PRO A 97 -9.16 7.21 25.21
CA PRO A 97 -7.79 6.95 24.78
C PRO A 97 -7.62 5.52 24.26
N LEU A 98 -8.39 4.57 24.80
CA LEU A 98 -8.35 3.18 24.37
C LEU A 98 -8.88 3.00 22.94
N ARG A 99 -9.95 3.73 22.57
CA ARG A 99 -10.50 3.74 21.20
C ARG A 99 -9.52 4.37 20.20
N ILE A 100 -8.79 5.40 20.61
CA ILE A 100 -7.76 6.00 19.75
C ILE A 100 -6.60 5.01 19.54
N ALA A 101 -6.14 4.35 20.62
CA ALA A 101 -5.08 3.36 20.55
C ALA A 101 -5.46 2.15 19.67
N SER A 102 -6.72 1.67 19.76
CA SER A 102 -7.23 0.56 18.95
C SER A 102 -7.34 0.87 17.46
N ILE A 103 -7.27 2.14 17.06
CA ILE A 103 -7.20 2.56 15.66
C ILE A 103 -5.74 2.78 15.24
N ILE A 104 -4.98 3.57 16.01
CA ILE A 104 -3.62 3.97 15.63
C ILE A 104 -2.68 2.77 15.59
N VAL A 105 -2.70 1.90 16.61
CA VAL A 105 -1.78 0.77 16.69
C VAL A 105 -1.99 -0.19 15.50
N PRO A 106 -3.19 -0.73 15.24
CA PRO A 106 -3.37 -1.66 14.13
C PRO A 106 -3.13 -1.01 12.76
N LEU A 107 -3.47 0.27 12.59
CA LEU A 107 -3.20 1.02 11.36
C LEU A 107 -1.69 1.06 11.05
N LEU A 108 -0.85 1.39 12.04
CA LEU A 108 0.60 1.44 11.86
C LEU A 108 1.19 0.07 11.51
N PHE A 109 0.75 -0.98 12.19
CA PHE A 109 1.21 -2.35 11.89
C PHE A 109 0.70 -2.82 10.51
N GLY A 110 -0.52 -2.46 10.11
CA GLY A 110 -1.06 -2.72 8.78
C GLY A 110 -0.26 -2.01 7.69
N LEU A 111 0.13 -0.74 7.92
CA LEU A 111 0.95 0.05 7.00
C LEU A 111 2.34 -0.57 6.79
N LEU A 112 2.98 -1.01 7.86
CA LEU A 112 4.30 -1.65 7.84
C LEU A 112 4.28 -3.06 7.24
N ALA A 113 3.13 -3.74 7.22
CA ALA A 113 3.00 -5.09 6.68
C ALA A 113 3.27 -5.16 5.16
N TYR A 114 2.97 -4.10 4.42
CA TYR A 114 3.18 -4.06 2.98
C TYR A 114 4.65 -3.95 2.56
N PRO A 115 5.44 -2.93 2.99
CA PRO A 115 6.81 -2.76 2.54
C PRO A 115 7.75 -3.87 3.01
N LEU A 116 7.54 -4.43 4.21
CA LEU A 116 8.44 -5.45 4.76
C LEU A 116 8.20 -6.83 4.14
N HIS A 117 6.94 -7.24 4.00
CA HIS A 117 6.60 -8.64 3.72
C HIS A 117 5.61 -8.85 2.56
N ARG A 118 5.23 -7.76 1.85
CA ARG A 118 4.32 -7.78 0.68
C ARG A 118 3.09 -8.66 0.90
N VAL A 119 2.48 -8.53 2.07
CA VAL A 119 1.31 -9.32 2.44
C VAL A 119 0.16 -9.00 1.46
N SER A 120 -0.45 -10.03 0.89
CA SER A 120 -1.64 -9.87 0.03
C SER A 120 -2.85 -9.36 0.81
N ALA A 121 -3.84 -8.75 0.15
CA ALA A 121 -5.05 -8.26 0.82
C ALA A 121 -5.78 -9.33 1.65
N LEU A 122 -5.85 -10.57 1.14
CA LEU A 122 -6.42 -11.70 1.88
C LEU A 122 -5.57 -12.06 3.10
N GLY A 123 -4.24 -12.07 2.96
CA GLY A 123 -3.33 -12.28 4.08
C GLY A 123 -3.46 -11.20 5.16
N ALA A 124 -3.63 -9.93 4.75
CA ALA A 124 -3.84 -8.82 5.68
C ALA A 124 -5.16 -8.96 6.43
N PHE A 125 -6.23 -9.40 5.77
CA PHE A 125 -7.51 -9.66 6.42
C PHE A 125 -7.41 -10.79 7.47
N VAL A 126 -6.74 -11.91 7.13
CA VAL A 126 -6.55 -13.02 8.07
C VAL A 126 -5.71 -12.59 9.27
N LEU A 127 -4.62 -11.86 9.05
CA LEU A 127 -3.78 -11.33 10.15
C LEU A 127 -4.55 -10.35 11.03
N ALA A 128 -5.33 -9.44 10.41
CA ALA A 128 -6.17 -8.48 11.12
C ALA A 128 -7.23 -9.18 11.98
N PHE A 129 -7.88 -10.22 11.44
CA PHE A 129 -8.85 -11.02 12.17
C PHE A 129 -8.22 -11.70 13.38
N LEU A 130 -7.08 -12.39 13.20
CA LEU A 130 -6.36 -13.04 14.29
C LEU A 130 -5.91 -12.03 15.36
N ALA A 131 -5.40 -10.87 14.95
CA ALA A 131 -4.98 -9.80 15.86
C ALA A 131 -6.15 -9.24 16.68
N ALA A 132 -7.29 -9.01 16.04
CA ALA A 132 -8.51 -8.58 16.73
C ALA A 132 -8.99 -9.62 17.73
N THR A 133 -9.10 -10.90 17.32
CA THR A 133 -9.56 -11.97 18.21
C THR A 133 -8.64 -12.14 19.42
N ILE A 134 -7.32 -12.20 19.21
CA ILE A 134 -6.34 -12.39 20.29
C ILE A 134 -6.33 -11.16 21.21
N SER A 135 -6.39 -9.95 20.67
CA SER A 135 -6.42 -8.72 21.49
C SER A 135 -7.66 -8.65 22.36
N ILE A 136 -8.84 -8.96 21.82
CA ILE A 136 -10.11 -8.93 22.56
C ILE A 136 -10.08 -9.98 23.68
N LEU A 137 -9.68 -11.22 23.36
CA LEU A 137 -9.59 -12.29 24.35
C LEU A 137 -8.62 -11.91 25.47
N ALA A 138 -7.47 -11.32 25.13
CA ALA A 138 -6.49 -10.87 26.11
C ALA A 138 -7.06 -9.76 27.02
N MET A 139 -7.72 -8.74 26.44
CA MET A 139 -8.37 -7.67 27.22
C MET A 139 -9.44 -8.22 28.15
N LEU A 140 -10.36 -9.06 27.64
CA LEU A 140 -11.42 -9.69 28.44
C LEU A 140 -10.85 -10.54 29.59
N THR A 141 -9.77 -11.28 29.31
CA THR A 141 -9.10 -12.11 30.33
C THR A 141 -8.48 -11.26 31.43
N VAL A 142 -7.79 -10.18 31.06
CA VAL A 142 -7.19 -9.24 32.03
C VAL A 142 -8.25 -8.62 32.92
N THR A 143 -9.34 -8.13 32.34
CA THR A 143 -10.44 -7.51 33.10
C THR A 143 -11.15 -8.52 34.00
N GLY A 144 -11.44 -9.72 33.48
CA GLY A 144 -12.09 -10.78 34.26
C GLY A 144 -11.28 -11.24 35.47
N ILE A 145 -9.95 -11.34 35.32
CA ILE A 145 -9.05 -11.69 36.43
C ILE A 145 -8.96 -10.55 37.46
N HIS A 146 -8.85 -9.30 37.00
CA HIS A 146 -8.66 -8.15 37.88
C HIS A 146 -9.92 -7.81 38.67
N ASP A 147 -11.08 -7.77 38.01
CA ASP A 147 -12.34 -7.31 38.60
C ASP A 147 -13.17 -8.45 39.19
N GLY A 148 -12.73 -9.71 39.04
CA GLY A 148 -13.43 -10.90 39.54
C GLY A 148 -14.77 -11.17 38.83
N VAL A 149 -14.96 -10.60 37.64
CA VAL A 149 -16.15 -10.74 36.80
C VAL A 149 -15.98 -11.89 35.80
N PRO A 150 -17.08 -12.47 35.27
CA PRO A 150 -16.96 -13.48 34.21
C PRO A 150 -16.14 -12.95 33.02
N ILE A 151 -15.19 -13.77 32.54
CA ILE A 151 -14.28 -13.41 31.44
C ILE A 151 -15.06 -13.13 30.15
N LEU A 152 -16.15 -13.87 29.92
CA LEU A 152 -16.99 -13.67 28.75
C LEU A 152 -18.14 -12.71 29.08
N PRO A 153 -18.49 -11.81 28.15
CA PRO A 153 -19.58 -10.87 28.38
C PRO A 153 -20.90 -11.60 28.61
N ALA A 154 -21.61 -11.21 29.67
CA ALA A 154 -22.87 -11.84 30.06
C ALA A 154 -24.06 -11.15 29.37
N VAL A 155 -23.92 -9.86 29.05
CA VAL A 155 -25.01 -9.01 28.54
C VAL A 155 -24.78 -8.67 27.08
N TRP A 156 -25.87 -8.58 26.30
CA TRP A 156 -25.83 -8.21 24.88
C TRP A 156 -25.18 -6.85 24.60
N VAL A 157 -25.27 -5.90 25.53
CA VAL A 157 -24.66 -4.57 25.40
C VAL A 157 -23.13 -4.67 25.38
N GLU A 158 -22.56 -5.49 26.25
CA GLU A 158 -21.10 -5.71 26.32
C GLU A 158 -20.60 -6.43 25.05
N TRP A 159 -21.39 -7.35 24.51
CA TRP A 159 -21.08 -7.99 23.22
C TRP A 159 -21.01 -6.98 22.08
N ARG A 160 -21.92 -5.99 22.05
CA ARG A 160 -21.87 -4.93 21.04
C ARG A 160 -20.56 -4.15 21.12
N GLU A 161 -20.11 -3.80 22.32
CA GLU A 161 -18.82 -3.12 22.51
C GLU A 161 -17.65 -3.97 22.02
N VAL A 162 -17.65 -5.27 22.34
CA VAL A 162 -16.63 -6.21 21.85
C VAL A 162 -16.59 -6.25 20.32
N PHE A 163 -17.74 -6.31 19.66
CA PHE A 163 -17.81 -6.31 18.20
C PHE A 163 -17.36 -4.98 17.58
N GLU A 164 -17.73 -3.85 18.19
CA GLU A 164 -17.25 -2.52 17.77
C GLU A 164 -15.72 -2.44 17.86
N TYR A 165 -15.14 -2.89 18.97
CA TYR A 165 -13.69 -2.93 19.16
C TYR A 165 -13.02 -3.84 18.13
N GLY A 166 -13.53 -5.06 17.94
CA GLY A 166 -13.00 -6.00 16.95
C GLY A 166 -13.07 -5.48 15.53
N ALA A 167 -14.19 -4.86 15.15
CA ALA A 167 -14.35 -4.23 13.84
C ALA A 167 -13.38 -3.06 13.65
N SER A 168 -13.17 -2.23 14.68
CA SER A 168 -12.23 -1.11 14.60
C SER A 168 -10.79 -1.57 14.34
N ILE A 169 -10.31 -2.59 15.07
CA ILE A 169 -8.97 -3.16 14.91
C ILE A 169 -8.81 -3.75 13.52
N LEU A 170 -9.80 -4.51 13.06
CA LEU A 170 -9.77 -5.16 11.76
C LEU A 170 -9.74 -4.13 10.62
N LEU A 171 -10.63 -3.14 10.65
CA LEU A 171 -10.71 -2.10 9.62
C LEU A 171 -9.47 -1.21 9.64
N ALA A 172 -8.95 -0.84 10.82
CA ALA A 172 -7.72 -0.07 10.94
C ALA A 172 -6.51 -0.82 10.35
N PHE A 173 -6.36 -2.10 10.63
CA PHE A 173 -5.26 -2.88 10.07
C PHE A 173 -5.36 -3.02 8.54
N VAL A 174 -6.54 -3.37 8.02
CA VAL A 174 -6.77 -3.52 6.57
C VAL A 174 -6.57 -2.19 5.84
N SER A 175 -7.10 -1.09 6.37
CA SER A 175 -6.90 0.24 5.80
C SER A 175 -5.44 0.67 5.82
N GLY A 176 -4.70 0.37 6.89
CA GLY A 176 -3.25 0.59 6.98
C GLY A 176 -2.52 -0.16 5.87
N ASN A 177 -2.87 -1.43 5.64
CA ASN A 177 -2.27 -2.22 4.57
C ASN A 177 -2.53 -1.64 3.18
N ILE A 178 -3.77 -1.22 2.89
CA ILE A 178 -4.13 -0.55 1.64
C ILE A 178 -3.32 0.74 1.48
N LEU A 179 -3.21 1.54 2.53
CA LEU A 179 -2.43 2.78 2.52
C LEU A 179 -0.95 2.49 2.24
N GLY A 180 -0.42 1.40 2.77
CA GLY A 180 0.95 0.94 2.51
C GLY A 180 1.18 0.60 1.03
N VAL A 181 0.23 -0.11 0.41
CA VAL A 181 0.25 -0.40 -1.02
C VAL A 181 0.29 0.91 -1.83
N VAL A 182 -0.58 1.86 -1.50
CA VAL A 182 -0.68 3.13 -2.22
C VAL A 182 0.63 3.93 -2.10
N ILE A 183 1.14 4.09 -0.88
CA ILE A 183 2.35 4.89 -0.61
C ILE A 183 3.60 4.26 -1.23
N PHE A 184 3.80 2.96 -1.06
CA PHE A 184 5.07 2.32 -1.45
C PHE A 184 5.07 1.74 -2.87
N GLN A 185 3.91 1.48 -3.48
CA GLN A 185 3.83 0.90 -4.83
C GLN A 185 3.28 1.87 -5.87
N VAL A 186 2.18 2.56 -5.55
CA VAL A 186 1.45 3.36 -6.53
C VAL A 186 2.08 4.75 -6.65
N LEU A 187 2.32 5.43 -5.54
CA LEU A 187 2.88 6.77 -5.49
C LEU A 187 4.23 6.92 -6.23
N PRO A 188 5.25 6.06 -6.01
CA PRO A 188 6.51 6.17 -6.75
C PRO A 188 6.37 5.85 -8.23
N ARG A 189 5.43 4.97 -8.64
CA ARG A 189 5.16 4.71 -10.06
C ARG A 189 4.54 5.90 -10.76
N VAL A 190 3.66 6.63 -10.08
CA VAL A 190 3.04 7.85 -10.63
C VAL A 190 4.06 8.99 -10.70
N LEU A 191 4.87 9.18 -9.66
CA LEU A 191 5.90 10.22 -9.62
C LEU A 191 7.05 9.98 -10.61
N SER A 192 7.50 8.72 -10.77
CA SER A 192 8.53 8.36 -11.77
C SER A 192 8.04 8.36 -13.22
N GLN A 193 6.73 8.35 -13.44
CA GLN A 193 6.11 8.49 -14.77
C GLN A 193 5.98 9.94 -15.23
N GLY A 194 6.58 10.92 -14.53
CA GLY A 194 6.64 12.35 -14.89
C GLY A 194 7.31 12.70 -16.23
N GLY A 195 7.37 11.79 -17.19
CA GLY A 195 7.88 12.04 -18.53
C GLY A 195 7.76 10.89 -19.55
N LYS A 196 7.23 9.71 -19.19
CA LYS A 196 7.08 8.56 -20.12
C LYS A 196 5.61 8.12 -20.21
N PRO A 197 5.00 8.06 -21.41
CA PRO A 197 3.60 7.69 -21.57
C PRO A 197 3.34 6.23 -21.16
N ASN A 198 2.19 6.00 -20.52
CA ASN A 198 1.80 4.73 -19.91
C ASN A 198 1.68 3.60 -20.95
N ALA A 199 2.27 2.43 -20.67
CA ALA A 199 2.35 1.29 -21.61
C ALA A 199 0.97 0.78 -22.08
N PHE A 200 -0.08 1.03 -21.30
CA PHE A 200 -1.46 0.71 -21.65
C PHE A 200 -2.04 1.64 -22.73
N ALA A 201 -1.71 2.94 -22.69
CA ALA A 201 -2.10 3.90 -23.72
C ALA A 201 -1.46 3.56 -25.07
N PHE A 202 -0.21 3.09 -25.05
CA PHE A 202 0.50 2.61 -26.23
C PHE A 202 -0.16 1.34 -26.82
N ARG A 203 -0.61 0.42 -25.95
CA ARG A 203 -1.27 -0.82 -26.35
C ARG A 203 -2.67 -0.59 -26.92
N MET A 204 -3.40 0.40 -26.38
CA MET A 204 -4.71 0.82 -26.90
C MET A 204 -4.61 1.55 -28.25
N ALA A 205 -3.59 2.40 -28.41
CA ALA A 205 -3.32 3.07 -29.68
C ALA A 205 -3.03 2.08 -30.82
N ARG A 206 -2.43 0.93 -30.50
CA ARG A 206 -2.13 -0.15 -31.46
C ARG A 206 -3.36 -0.99 -31.85
N LEU A 207 -4.39 -1.03 -31.02
CA LEU A 207 -5.64 -1.75 -31.28
C LEU A 207 -6.66 -0.94 -32.09
N LEU A 208 -6.53 0.39 -32.10
CA LEU A 208 -7.49 1.31 -32.74
C LEU A 208 -7.15 1.69 -34.20
N GLY A 209 -6.20 1.01 -34.86
CA GLY A 209 -6.01 1.26 -36.30
C GLY A 209 -4.94 0.40 -36.97
N GLN A 210 -5.39 -0.44 -37.91
CA GLN A 210 -4.55 -0.95 -38.99
C GLN A 210 -4.21 0.21 -39.93
N HIS A 211 -2.90 0.45 -40.12
CA HIS A 211 -2.29 1.31 -41.16
C HIS A 211 -2.47 2.83 -41.05
N VAL A 212 -1.96 3.44 -39.97
CA VAL A 212 -1.68 4.89 -39.96
C VAL A 212 -0.28 5.13 -39.36
N GLY A 213 0.56 5.88 -40.09
CA GLY A 213 1.99 6.09 -39.76
C GLY A 213 2.25 6.62 -38.35
N GLU A 214 3.39 6.22 -37.78
CA GLU A 214 3.76 6.39 -36.36
C GLU A 214 3.65 7.85 -35.85
N GLU A 215 3.82 8.86 -36.71
CA GLU A 215 3.70 10.27 -36.32
C GLU A 215 2.26 10.72 -35.96
N GLN A 216 1.21 10.17 -36.60
CA GLN A 216 -0.17 10.61 -36.36
C GLN A 216 -0.79 9.93 -35.12
N LEU A 217 -0.36 8.70 -34.80
CA LEU A 217 -0.75 7.97 -33.59
C LEU A 217 -0.28 8.68 -32.31
N ARG A 218 0.95 9.23 -32.32
CA ARG A 218 1.51 9.98 -31.17
C ARG A 218 0.77 11.27 -30.87
N ARG A 219 0.13 11.90 -31.87
CA ARG A 219 -0.65 13.14 -31.67
C ARG A 219 -2.01 12.88 -31.05
N ARG A 220 -2.69 11.79 -31.43
CA ARG A 220 -4.01 11.41 -30.87
C ARG A 220 -3.90 10.81 -29.46
N ALA A 221 -2.81 10.10 -29.15
CA ALA A 221 -2.56 9.58 -27.81
C ALA A 221 -2.45 10.71 -26.75
N ARG A 222 -1.87 11.87 -27.12
CA ARG A 222 -1.79 13.03 -26.21
C ARG A 222 -3.16 13.62 -25.87
N LEU A 223 -4.07 13.71 -26.85
CA LEU A 223 -5.43 14.23 -26.62
C LEU A 223 -6.26 13.32 -25.70
N ILE A 224 -6.09 12.01 -25.82
CA ILE A 224 -6.75 11.05 -24.91
C ILE A 224 -6.17 11.15 -23.50
N GLN A 225 -4.86 11.40 -23.39
CA GLN A 225 -4.17 11.53 -22.12
C GLN A 225 -4.55 12.82 -21.36
N ASP A 226 -4.72 13.95 -22.04
CA ASP A 226 -5.22 15.20 -21.44
C ASP A 226 -6.65 15.03 -20.90
N LEU A 227 -7.50 14.28 -21.62
CA LEU A 227 -8.88 13.99 -21.20
C LEU A 227 -8.92 13.05 -19.99
N MET A 228 -7.93 12.16 -19.86
CA MET A 228 -7.88 11.14 -18.81
C MET A 228 -7.19 11.66 -17.53
N GLN A 229 -6.25 12.60 -17.66
CA GLN A 229 -5.65 13.32 -16.52
C GLN A 229 -6.66 14.20 -15.76
N THR A 230 -7.71 14.68 -16.43
CA THR A 230 -8.75 15.51 -15.83
C THR A 230 -9.87 14.71 -15.16
N VAL A 231 -10.11 13.45 -15.56
CA VAL A 231 -11.23 12.64 -15.03
C VAL A 231 -10.78 11.57 -14.02
N GLY A 232 -9.58 10.98 -14.19
CA GLY A 232 -9.13 9.82 -13.41
C GLY A 232 -8.91 10.06 -11.91
N PRO A 233 -8.16 11.10 -11.51
CA PRO A 233 -7.93 11.40 -10.10
C PRO A 233 -9.21 11.88 -9.38
N LEU A 234 -10.05 12.65 -10.09
CA LEU A 234 -11.29 13.21 -9.54
C LEU A 234 -12.36 12.14 -9.29
N ALA A 235 -12.49 11.13 -10.15
CA ALA A 235 -13.45 10.05 -9.95
C ALA A 235 -13.10 9.14 -8.74
N GLY A 236 -11.81 8.83 -8.57
CA GLY A 236 -11.33 8.01 -7.44
C GLY A 236 -11.43 8.72 -6.09
N VAL A 237 -11.09 10.01 -6.04
CA VAL A 237 -11.21 10.85 -4.85
C VAL A 237 -12.67 11.17 -4.53
N ALA A 238 -13.53 11.43 -5.52
CA ALA A 238 -14.96 11.64 -5.28
C ALA A 238 -15.66 10.38 -4.75
N ALA A 239 -15.33 9.19 -5.30
CA ALA A 239 -15.92 7.93 -4.85
C ALA A 239 -15.52 7.57 -3.41
N THR A 240 -14.28 7.87 -3.00
CA THR A 240 -13.80 7.58 -1.64
C THR A 240 -14.15 8.68 -0.63
N ALA A 241 -14.19 9.95 -1.05
CA ALA A 241 -14.61 11.06 -0.18
C ALA A 241 -16.11 11.00 0.15
N VAL A 242 -16.97 10.67 -0.82
CA VAL A 242 -18.42 10.54 -0.57
C VAL A 242 -18.71 9.36 0.38
N GLY A 243 -17.98 8.24 0.25
CA GLY A 243 -18.09 7.11 1.18
C GLY A 243 -17.62 7.42 2.61
N SER A 244 -16.52 8.17 2.75
CA SER A 244 -15.98 8.57 4.05
C SER A 244 -16.83 9.63 4.76
N ILE A 245 -17.41 10.58 4.02
CA ILE A 245 -18.27 11.63 4.59
C ILE A 245 -19.63 11.05 4.99
N TYR A 246 -20.19 10.13 4.20
CA TYR A 246 -21.48 9.49 4.55
C TYR A 246 -21.36 8.56 5.77
N ALA A 247 -20.23 7.87 5.93
CA ALA A 247 -19.97 7.04 7.10
C ALA A 247 -19.63 7.86 8.36
N GLY A 248 -18.92 8.98 8.22
CA GLY A 248 -18.51 9.82 9.35
C GLY A 248 -19.60 10.75 9.90
N LEU A 249 -20.48 11.29 9.03
CA LEU A 249 -21.49 12.27 9.46
C LEU A 249 -22.69 11.63 10.17
N LYS A 250 -22.96 10.34 9.94
CA LYS A 250 -24.05 9.61 10.61
C LYS A 250 -23.72 9.25 12.07
N GLY A 251 -22.44 9.06 12.41
CA GLY A 251 -22.00 8.79 13.80
C GLY A 251 -21.98 10.02 14.72
N LEU A 252 -22.27 11.21 14.18
CA LEU A 252 -22.29 12.48 14.93
C LEU A 252 -23.72 12.99 15.20
N LEU A 253 -24.74 12.37 14.61
CA LEU A 253 -26.15 12.80 14.68
C LEU A 253 -27.13 11.70 15.12
N GLY A 254 -26.65 10.63 15.77
CA GLY A 254 -27.50 9.59 16.37
C GLY A 254 -26.71 8.57 17.15
#